data_AF-A0A9R0TPX6-F1
#
_entry.id   AF-A0A9R0TPX6-F1
#
_cell.length_a   1.000
_cell.length_b   1.000
_cell.length_c   1.000
_cell.angle_alpha   90.00
_cell.angle_beta   90.00
_cell.angle_gamma   90.00
#
_symmetry.space_group_name_H-M   'P 1'
#
loop_
_entity.id
_entity.type
_entity.pdbx_description
1 polymer ?
#
loop_
_entity_poly.entity_id
_entity_poly.type
_entity_poly.pdbx_seq_one_letter_code
_entity_poly.pdbx_strand_id
1 'polypeptide(L)'
;MLAESRSDAGATAACSRSSPTRGSWGPERVFDELTKALKDPADFVDFDLPSALKEWKLGYYIPIKRNVYLTKKRVEDDGIFCSCSLSSGSPVACGKDCQCGMLFSCCSSNCKCENDCANKSFQLRPLFKTKLIKV
;
A
#
# COMPACT_ATOMS: atom_id res chain seq x y z
N MET A 1 -36.03 53.28 -7.91
CA MET A 1 -37.44 52.86 -8.09
C MET A 1 -37.44 51.89 -9.26
N LEU A 2 -37.91 50.65 -9.21
CA LEU A 2 -38.62 49.85 -8.23
C LEU A 2 -38.15 48.40 -8.43
N ALA A 3 -38.05 47.65 -7.34
CA ALA A 3 -37.85 46.21 -7.35
C ALA A 3 -39.11 45.51 -7.88
N GLU A 4 -38.95 44.47 -8.68
CA GLU A 4 -39.93 43.38 -8.73
C GLU A 4 -39.23 42.03 -8.64
N SER A 5 -39.35 41.51 -7.43
CA SER A 5 -39.02 40.19 -6.94
C SER A 5 -39.91 39.16 -7.62
N ARG A 6 -39.32 38.15 -8.27
CA ARG A 6 -40.03 36.90 -8.59
C ARG A 6 -39.63 35.83 -7.60
N SER A 7 -40.56 35.59 -6.67
CA SER A 7 -40.55 34.51 -5.70
C SER A 7 -41.09 33.24 -6.35
N ASP A 8 -40.21 32.30 -6.68
CA ASP A 8 -40.62 30.91 -6.91
C ASP A 8 -40.46 30.14 -5.60
N ALA A 9 -41.57 30.05 -4.86
CA ALA A 9 -41.72 29.16 -3.71
C ALA A 9 -41.84 27.71 -4.22
N GLY A 10 -40.71 27.13 -4.63
CA GLY A 10 -40.59 25.68 -4.84
C GLY A 10 -40.46 24.99 -3.49
N ALA A 11 -41.51 24.29 -3.08
CA ALA A 11 -41.57 23.50 -1.85
C ALA A 11 -40.30 22.65 -1.65
N THR A 12 -39.61 22.86 -0.54
CA THR A 12 -38.54 21.98 -0.08
C THR A 12 -39.16 20.66 0.34
N ALA A 13 -39.32 19.74 -0.62
CA ALA A 13 -39.52 18.34 -0.31
C ALA A 13 -38.24 17.84 0.37
N ALA A 14 -38.23 17.85 1.71
CA ALA A 14 -37.26 17.13 2.49
C ALA A 14 -37.35 15.67 2.08
N CYS A 15 -36.43 15.23 1.23
CA CYS A 15 -36.19 13.82 0.99
C CYS A 15 -35.65 13.26 2.31
N SER A 16 -36.55 12.79 3.16
CA SER A 16 -36.25 11.87 4.24
C SER A 16 -35.68 10.61 3.60
N ARG A 17 -34.36 10.59 3.39
CA ARG A 17 -33.64 9.33 3.21
C ARG A 17 -33.74 8.64 4.56
N SER A 18 -34.79 7.85 4.74
CA SER A 18 -34.72 6.71 5.62
C SER A 18 -33.63 5.82 5.03
N SER A 19 -32.40 6.05 5.47
CA SER A 19 -31.33 5.09 5.30
C SER A 19 -31.89 3.75 5.79
N PRO A 20 -31.96 2.71 4.94
CA PRO A 20 -32.13 1.37 5.46
C PRO A 20 -31.04 1.22 6.50
N THR A 21 -31.40 0.83 7.73
CA THR A 21 -30.44 0.37 8.73
C THR A 21 -29.81 -0.90 8.20
N ARG A 22 -28.92 -0.74 7.22
CA ARG A 22 -27.94 -1.74 6.83
C ARG A 22 -27.09 -1.87 8.08
N GLY A 23 -27.36 -2.91 8.86
CA GLY A 23 -26.64 -3.22 10.08
C GLY A 23 -25.16 -3.11 9.78
N SER A 24 -24.58 -1.98 10.18
CA SER A 24 -23.16 -1.73 10.16
C SER A 24 -22.64 -2.46 11.38
N TRP A 25 -22.55 -3.78 11.27
CA TRP A 25 -21.85 -4.58 12.25
C TRP A 25 -20.40 -4.10 12.22
N GLY A 26 -19.96 -3.43 13.29
CA GLY A 26 -18.55 -3.08 13.44
C GLY A 26 -17.72 -4.36 13.33
N PRO A 27 -16.49 -4.29 12.78
CA PRO A 27 -15.67 -5.48 12.52
C PRO A 27 -15.52 -6.35 13.78
N GLU A 28 -15.46 -5.74 14.96
CA GLU A 28 -15.39 -6.45 16.25
C GLU A 28 -16.55 -7.43 16.47
N ARG A 29 -17.79 -7.04 16.15
CA ARG A 29 -18.95 -7.95 16.31
C ARG A 29 -18.89 -9.15 15.37
N VAL A 30 -18.35 -8.98 14.16
CA VAL A 30 -18.19 -10.07 13.20
C VAL A 30 -17.15 -11.06 13.70
N PHE A 31 -16.04 -10.57 14.26
CA PHE A 31 -15.03 -11.42 14.88
C PHE A 31 -15.57 -12.14 16.14
N ASP A 32 -16.38 -11.47 16.96
CA ASP A 32 -16.99 -12.08 18.14
C ASP A 32 -17.97 -13.21 17.79
N GLU A 33 -18.81 -13.01 16.76
CA GLU A 33 -19.74 -14.04 16.29
C GLU A 33 -19.01 -15.22 15.66
N LEU A 34 -17.97 -14.97 14.85
CA LEU A 34 -17.12 -16.02 14.30
C LEU A 34 -16.44 -16.83 15.40
N THR A 35 -15.90 -16.15 16.43
CA THR A 35 -15.24 -16.81 17.56
C THR A 35 -16.22 -17.65 18.37
N LYS A 36 -17.46 -17.20 18.55
CA LYS A 36 -18.53 -17.99 19.20
C LYS A 36 -19.06 -19.14 18.34
N ALA A 37 -19.00 -19.03 17.02
CA ALA A 37 -19.44 -20.06 16.08
C ALA A 37 -18.40 -21.18 15.88
N LEU A 38 -17.12 -20.91 16.15
CA LEU A 38 -16.11 -21.94 16.31
C LEU A 38 -16.48 -22.80 17.53
N LYS A 39 -16.54 -24.12 17.32
CA LYS A 39 -16.91 -25.08 18.38
C LYS A 39 -15.87 -25.08 19.50
N ASP A 40 -16.32 -25.61 20.65
CA ASP A 40 -15.65 -25.80 21.94
C ASP A 40 -14.22 -25.23 22.03
N PRO A 41 -13.92 -24.29 22.96
CA PRO A 41 -12.56 -23.87 23.30
C PRO A 41 -11.51 -25.01 23.38
N ALA A 42 -11.93 -26.24 23.68
CA ALA A 42 -11.09 -27.43 23.67
C ALA A 42 -10.65 -27.94 22.27
N ASP A 43 -11.37 -27.59 21.20
CA ASP A 43 -11.02 -27.90 19.80
C ASP A 43 -10.03 -26.87 19.22
N PHE A 44 -9.76 -25.78 19.93
CA PHE A 44 -8.71 -24.83 19.57
C PHE A 44 -7.36 -25.45 19.90
N VAL A 45 -6.85 -26.22 18.97
CA VAL A 45 -5.45 -26.65 19.00
C VAL A 45 -4.61 -25.41 18.66
N ASP A 46 -3.60 -25.12 19.50
CA ASP A 46 -2.57 -24.16 19.12
C ASP A 46 -2.02 -24.56 17.75
N PHE A 47 -1.93 -23.59 16.83
CA PHE A 47 -1.38 -23.86 15.51
C PHE A 47 0.06 -24.36 15.67
N ASP A 48 0.25 -25.65 15.42
CA ASP A 48 1.56 -26.27 15.45
C ASP A 48 2.06 -26.54 14.04
N LEU A 49 3.27 -26.07 13.76
CA LEU A 49 3.87 -26.25 12.44
C LEU A 49 4.23 -27.75 12.26
N PRO A 50 3.87 -28.40 11.14
CA PRO A 50 4.26 -29.78 10.88
C PRO A 50 5.76 -30.03 11.09
N SER A 51 6.15 -31.17 11.65
CA SER A 51 7.55 -31.47 12.00
C SER A 51 8.53 -31.29 10.82
N ALA A 52 8.10 -31.64 9.61
CA ALA A 52 8.89 -31.44 8.38
C ALA A 52 9.22 -29.96 8.09
N LEU A 53 8.35 -29.04 8.50
CA LEU A 53 8.54 -27.59 8.35
C LEU A 53 9.29 -26.97 9.54
N LYS A 54 9.23 -27.59 10.74
CA LYS A 54 10.10 -27.23 11.87
C LYS A 54 11.55 -27.64 11.63
N GLU A 55 11.74 -28.77 10.96
CA GLU A 55 13.06 -29.29 10.57
C GLU A 55 13.63 -28.63 9.31
N TRP A 56 12.87 -27.74 8.65
CA TRP A 56 13.40 -26.82 7.63
C TRP A 56 14.38 -25.86 8.28
N LYS A 57 15.58 -26.36 8.56
CA LYS A 57 16.78 -25.56 8.66
C LYS A 57 16.82 -24.77 7.36
N LEU A 58 16.71 -23.45 7.45
CA LEU A 58 16.99 -22.55 6.33
C LEU A 58 18.24 -23.09 5.63
N GLY A 59 18.06 -23.69 4.45
CA GLY A 59 19.16 -24.24 3.68
C GLY A 59 20.19 -23.14 3.47
N TYR A 60 21.46 -23.50 3.37
CA TYR A 60 22.51 -22.53 3.09
C TYR A 60 22.14 -21.75 1.83
N TYR A 61 21.94 -20.44 1.97
CA TYR A 61 21.68 -19.54 0.87
C TYR A 61 22.68 -18.38 0.91
N ILE A 62 23.04 -17.89 -0.26
CA ILE A 62 23.92 -16.74 -0.41
C ILE A 62 23.05 -15.49 -0.48
N PRO A 63 23.18 -14.52 0.44
CA PRO A 63 22.41 -13.29 0.37
C PRO A 63 22.84 -12.46 -0.84
N ILE A 64 21.88 -12.11 -1.70
CA ILE A 64 22.10 -11.30 -2.89
C ILE A 64 21.44 -9.92 -2.76
N LYS A 65 22.10 -8.87 -3.26
CA LYS A 65 21.55 -7.50 -3.26
C LYS A 65 20.65 -7.20 -4.45
N ARG A 66 20.91 -7.87 -5.59
CA ARG A 66 20.23 -7.68 -6.88
C ARG A 66 20.05 -9.03 -7.56
N ASN A 67 19.10 -9.10 -8.49
CA ASN A 67 18.80 -10.31 -9.25
C ASN A 67 20.02 -10.73 -10.09
N VAL A 68 20.23 -12.05 -10.19
CA VAL A 68 21.23 -12.67 -11.06
C VAL A 68 20.48 -13.34 -12.20
N TYR A 69 20.71 -12.87 -13.43
CA TYR A 69 20.06 -13.43 -14.62
C TYR A 69 20.98 -14.47 -15.28
N LEU A 70 20.52 -15.72 -15.37
CA LEU A 70 21.27 -16.81 -16.02
C LEU A 70 21.35 -16.65 -17.55
N THR A 71 20.37 -15.97 -18.13
CA THR A 71 20.33 -15.64 -19.55
C THR A 71 20.03 -14.15 -19.69
N LYS A 72 20.80 -13.45 -20.53
CA LYS A 72 20.60 -12.01 -20.75
C LYS A 72 19.24 -11.78 -21.42
N LYS A 73 18.40 -10.96 -20.79
CA LYS A 73 17.19 -10.42 -21.42
C LYS A 73 17.59 -9.24 -22.31
N ARG A 74 17.08 -9.18 -23.54
CA ARG A 74 17.17 -7.96 -24.36
C ARG A 74 16.28 -6.90 -23.70
N VAL A 75 16.85 -5.76 -23.34
CA VAL A 75 16.10 -4.63 -22.81
C VAL A 75 16.43 -3.43 -23.68
N GLU A 76 15.59 -3.21 -24.68
CA GLU A 76 15.42 -1.91 -25.31
C GLU A 76 14.24 -1.28 -24.58
N ASP A 77 14.53 -0.58 -23.49
CA ASP A 77 13.57 0.26 -22.80
C ASP A 77 14.27 1.59 -22.56
N ASP A 78 13.80 2.62 -23.25
CA ASP A 78 14.29 3.99 -23.05
C ASP A 78 14.02 4.47 -21.60
N GLY A 79 13.16 3.75 -20.87
CA GLY A 79 12.87 3.99 -19.47
C GLY A 79 11.82 5.07 -19.27
N ILE A 80 11.31 5.15 -18.04
CA ILE A 80 10.31 6.15 -17.63
C ILE A 80 11.05 7.29 -16.92
N PHE A 81 10.89 8.51 -17.41
CA PHE A 81 11.47 9.72 -16.82
C PHE A 81 10.38 10.60 -16.21
N CYS A 82 10.68 11.23 -15.08
CA CYS A 82 9.82 12.25 -14.50
C CYS A 82 10.36 13.66 -14.79
N SER A 83 9.46 14.63 -14.80
CA SER A 83 9.81 16.05 -14.88
C SER A 83 9.80 16.74 -13.51
N CYS A 84 10.01 15.97 -12.44
CA CYS A 84 10.00 16.51 -11.08
C CYS A 84 11.14 17.53 -10.89
N SER A 85 10.86 18.54 -10.06
CA SER A 85 11.82 19.51 -9.57
C SER A 85 11.66 19.67 -8.06
N LEU A 86 12.67 20.23 -7.40
CA LEU A 86 12.56 20.59 -5.99
C LEU A 86 11.44 21.65 -5.86
N SER A 87 10.45 21.37 -5.01
CA SER A 87 9.35 22.30 -4.75
C SER A 87 9.71 23.19 -3.56
N SER A 88 9.36 24.47 -3.63
CA SER A 88 9.70 25.48 -2.61
C SER A 88 9.11 25.24 -1.20
N GLY A 89 8.42 24.11 -0.98
CA GLY A 89 7.81 23.76 0.31
C GLY A 89 8.04 22.32 0.76
N SER A 90 8.87 21.53 0.07
CA SER A 90 9.18 20.14 0.45
C SER A 90 10.69 19.91 0.49
N PRO A 91 11.23 19.33 1.57
CA PRO A 91 12.65 18.99 1.64
C PRO A 91 13.03 17.82 0.72
N VAL A 92 12.05 17.14 0.13
CA VAL A 92 12.22 15.92 -0.65
C VAL A 92 11.43 16.01 -1.96
N ALA A 93 12.07 15.63 -3.06
CA ALA A 93 11.48 15.55 -4.39
C ALA A 93 11.07 14.12 -4.77
N CYS A 94 10.33 14.00 -5.87
CA CYS A 94 9.81 12.72 -6.36
C CYS A 94 8.97 11.96 -5.31
N GLY A 95 8.07 12.68 -4.63
CA GLY A 95 7.10 12.10 -3.70
C GLY A 95 5.88 11.49 -4.42
N LYS A 96 4.70 11.60 -3.80
CA LYS A 96 3.44 11.04 -4.32
C LYS A 96 3.09 11.43 -5.76
N ASP A 97 3.48 12.63 -6.18
CA ASP A 97 3.12 13.19 -7.49
C ASP A 97 4.19 12.90 -8.57
N CYS A 98 5.17 12.04 -8.27
CA CYS A 98 6.17 11.63 -9.24
C CYS A 98 5.57 10.66 -10.27
N GLN A 99 5.67 10.98 -11.56
CA GLN A 99 5.21 10.09 -12.64
C GLN A 99 5.81 8.69 -12.55
N CYS A 100 7.12 8.59 -12.24
CA CYS A 100 7.75 7.29 -12.03
C CYS A 100 7.07 6.53 -10.87
N GLY A 101 6.85 7.19 -9.72
CA GLY A 101 6.23 6.58 -8.54
C GLY A 101 4.78 6.17 -8.78
N MET A 102 4.00 7.00 -9.47
CA MET A 102 2.62 6.69 -9.87
C MET A 102 2.53 5.47 -10.80
N LEU A 103 3.56 5.23 -11.61
CA LEU A 103 3.68 4.06 -12.48
C LEU A 103 4.46 2.91 -11.84
N PHE A 104 4.55 2.92 -10.50
CA PHE A 104 5.25 1.89 -9.70
C PHE A 104 6.70 1.63 -10.15
N SER A 105 7.33 2.65 -10.74
CA SER A 105 8.69 2.62 -11.25
C SER A 105 9.60 3.50 -10.38
N CYS A 106 10.84 3.07 -10.16
CA CYS A 106 11.85 3.92 -9.53
C CYS A 106 12.39 4.94 -10.52
N CYS A 107 12.70 6.14 -10.03
CA CYS A 107 13.50 7.11 -10.76
C CYS A 107 14.89 6.52 -11.07
N SER A 108 15.39 6.75 -12.28
CA SER A 108 16.74 6.33 -12.68
C SER A 108 17.84 7.15 -12.00
N SER A 109 19.09 6.76 -12.21
CA SER A 109 20.26 7.57 -11.82
C SER A 109 20.25 8.96 -12.45
N ASN A 110 19.61 9.11 -13.62
CA ASN A 110 19.54 10.35 -14.39
C ASN A 110 18.38 11.27 -13.96
N CYS A 111 17.70 10.95 -12.86
CA CYS A 111 16.68 11.82 -12.30
C CYS A 111 17.29 13.17 -11.87
N LYS A 112 16.71 14.28 -12.33
CA LYS A 112 17.16 15.65 -12.05
C LYS A 112 17.08 16.04 -10.57
N CYS A 113 16.33 15.28 -9.77
CA CYS A 113 16.23 15.48 -8.33
C CYS A 113 17.38 14.81 -7.55
N GLU A 114 18.32 14.15 -8.24
CA GLU A 114 19.58 13.62 -7.69
C GLU A 114 19.44 12.93 -6.33
N ASN A 115 20.01 13.53 -5.27
CA ASN A 115 20.01 13.04 -3.89
C ASN A 115 18.73 13.36 -3.13
N ASP A 116 17.98 14.38 -3.55
CA ASP A 116 16.71 14.77 -2.95
C ASP A 116 15.54 13.89 -3.44
N CYS A 117 15.80 12.97 -4.37
CA CYS A 117 14.81 12.05 -4.93
C CYS A 117 14.44 10.92 -3.97
N ALA A 118 13.23 10.95 -3.40
CA ALA A 118 12.70 9.84 -2.59
C ALA A 118 12.41 8.56 -3.38
N ASN A 119 12.12 8.65 -4.68
CA ASN A 119 11.69 7.52 -5.49
C ASN A 119 12.86 6.67 -6.04
N LYS A 120 13.85 6.35 -5.19
CA LYS A 120 14.98 5.45 -5.49
C LYS A 120 15.01 4.22 -4.56
N SER A 121 13.87 3.83 -4.03
CA SER A 121 13.72 2.84 -2.96
C SER A 121 14.44 1.51 -3.25
N PHE A 122 14.36 0.95 -4.47
CA PHE A 122 15.03 -0.32 -4.81
C PHE A 122 16.53 -0.17 -5.10
N GLN A 123 16.96 1.01 -5.53
CA GLN A 123 18.37 1.31 -5.82
C GLN A 123 19.16 1.64 -4.55
N LEU A 124 18.55 2.42 -3.66
CA LEU A 124 19.11 2.90 -2.39
C LEU A 124 18.55 2.16 -1.16
N ARG A 125 18.05 0.92 -1.37
CA ARG A 125 17.32 0.12 -0.36
C ARG A 125 17.88 0.29 1.05
N PRO A 126 17.20 1.07 1.92
CA PRO A 126 17.53 1.09 3.34
C PRO A 126 17.20 -0.29 3.87
N LEU A 127 18.21 -1.04 4.31
CA LEU A 127 17.99 -2.33 4.92
C LEU A 127 17.42 -2.08 6.33
N PHE A 128 16.09 -2.16 6.45
CA PHE A 128 15.45 -2.19 7.76
C PHE A 128 15.94 -3.42 8.51
N LYS A 129 16.38 -3.23 9.75
CA LYS A 129 16.84 -4.33 10.61
C LYS A 129 15.64 -5.17 11.05
N THR A 130 15.22 -6.11 10.21
CA THR A 130 14.24 -7.14 10.56
C THR A 130 14.97 -8.32 11.20
N LYS A 131 14.38 -8.93 12.24
CA LYS A 131 14.89 -10.17 12.83
C LYS A 131 14.18 -11.36 12.18
N LEU A 132 14.97 -12.34 11.72
CA LEU A 132 14.42 -13.64 11.36
C LEU A 132 14.00 -14.35 12.65
N ILE A 133 12.71 -14.60 12.83
CA ILE A 133 12.21 -15.43 13.92
C ILE A 133 12.41 -16.89 13.50
N LYS A 134 13.23 -17.61 14.25
CA LYS A 134 13.33 -19.07 14.09
C LYS A 134 12.10 -19.68 14.75
N VAL A 135 11.39 -20.51 14.00
CA VAL A 135 10.28 -21.33 14.49
C VAL A 135 10.84 -22.63 15.05
#